data_AF-A0A419FW54-F1
#
_entry.id   AF-A0A419FW54-F1
#
_cell.length_a   1.000
_cell.length_b   1.000
_cell.length_c   1.000
_cell.angle_alpha   90.00
_cell.angle_beta   90.00
_cell.angle_gamma   90.00
#
_symmetry.space_group_name_H-M   'P 1'
#
loop_
_entity.id
_entity.type
_entity.pdbx_description
1 polymer ?
#
loop_
_entity_poly.entity_id
_entity_poly.type
_entity_poly.pdbx_seq_one_letter_code
_entity_poly.pdbx_strand_id
1 'polypeptide(L)'
;MNSAVFASLRMLPVLFLLLASVVSAADEPPAARAKVNGVPIPLSEIQEEVQRVIPRTLFHRNVSPEKMEVFMKDAVEKLIDRELQFQEAKAQGLKADRKQIKNKLEEIKDKFKSGKAFKEALKKSKLTIKDLEARIEKAFLIEKIFQKEVEEKIKATDEEAKAHYGKNVQRYVEMEQIRMRHIMIGFSNSPVEDGPEKEKTKNTKTKEEARAKAEELLAKIKDGGDFAAIAYESSEDPYRVKGGDLGYIHKGRIMPEIEQVAFGLKNGEVMGPVETPEGFYIIKVEDHKQERQLTFDEAKDKIKMELEQEKREARNKEWLSALRGKAKIEYVEQQGAGH
;
A
#
# COMPACT_ATOMS: atom_id res chain seq x y z
N MET A 1 14.26 0.76 24.10
CA MET A 1 14.85 -0.04 23.00
C MET A 1 13.74 -0.30 21.99
N ASN A 2 13.71 0.44 20.89
CA ASN A 2 13.10 0.07 19.59
C ASN A 2 13.18 1.28 18.65
N SER A 3 14.40 1.61 18.24
CA SER A 3 14.69 2.52 17.14
C SER A 3 14.61 1.76 15.81
N ALA A 4 13.46 1.13 15.54
CA ALA A 4 13.28 0.18 14.43
C ALA A 4 12.09 0.54 13.50
N VAL A 5 11.78 1.83 13.34
CA VAL A 5 10.69 2.29 12.45
C VAL A 5 11.20 3.02 11.20
N PHE A 6 12.51 3.29 11.06
CA PHE A 6 13.10 3.87 9.84
C PHE A 6 13.81 2.86 8.92
N ALA A 7 13.49 1.57 9.06
CA ALA A 7 14.06 0.49 8.26
C ALA A 7 13.01 -0.13 7.32
N SER A 8 12.21 0.68 6.63
CA SER A 8 11.29 0.19 5.61
C SER A 8 11.21 1.14 4.43
N LEU A 9 12.23 1.10 3.58
CA LEU A 9 12.14 0.79 2.14
C LEU A 9 13.47 1.11 1.44
N ARG A 10 14.57 0.57 1.97
CA ARG A 10 15.92 0.59 1.35
C ARG A 10 16.03 -0.42 0.20
N MET A 11 15.07 -0.38 -0.72
CA MET A 11 15.11 -1.15 -1.95
C MET A 11 15.33 -0.14 -3.07
N LEU A 12 16.58 0.08 -3.47
CA LEU A 12 16.88 0.34 -4.87
C LEU A 12 16.26 -0.84 -5.63
N PRO A 13 15.13 -0.65 -6.34
CA PRO A 13 14.41 -1.76 -6.91
C PRO A 13 15.28 -2.34 -8.01
N VAL A 14 15.43 -3.66 -8.00
CA VAL A 14 16.05 -4.37 -9.10
C VAL A 14 15.26 -4.09 -10.35
N LEU A 15 15.98 -3.67 -11.38
CA LEU A 15 15.56 -3.48 -12.76
C LEU A 15 14.58 -4.60 -13.15
N PHE A 16 13.27 -4.32 -13.06
CA PHE A 16 12.23 -5.27 -13.43
C PHE A 16 12.04 -5.15 -14.94
N LEU A 17 12.86 -5.89 -15.69
CA LEU A 17 12.74 -6.05 -17.14
C LEU A 17 11.56 -7.00 -17.44
N LEU A 18 10.38 -6.43 -17.70
CA LEU A 18 9.26 -7.14 -18.32
C LEU A 18 9.06 -6.66 -19.76
N LEU A 19 8.60 -7.59 -20.60
CA LEU A 19 8.65 -7.56 -22.06
C LEU A 19 8.06 -6.29 -22.69
N ALA A 20 8.86 -5.57 -23.48
CA ALA A 20 8.35 -4.62 -24.47
C ALA A 20 7.77 -5.42 -25.64
N SER A 21 6.45 -5.29 -25.83
CA SER A 21 5.76 -5.65 -27.07
C SER A 21 6.30 -4.78 -28.20
N VAL A 22 6.50 -5.40 -29.37
CA VAL A 22 6.96 -4.74 -30.60
C VAL A 22 5.96 -3.65 -30.99
N VAL A 23 6.40 -2.39 -30.96
CA VAL A 23 5.72 -1.30 -31.67
C VAL A 23 6.54 -0.99 -32.91
N SER A 24 5.86 -0.98 -34.05
CA SER A 24 6.41 -0.76 -35.38
C SER A 24 7.08 0.61 -35.50
N ALA A 25 8.16 0.65 -36.27
CA ALA A 25 8.92 1.86 -36.59
C ALA A 25 8.11 2.77 -37.53
N ALA A 26 7.60 3.87 -36.99
CA ALA A 26 7.27 5.08 -37.74
C ALA A 26 7.47 6.26 -36.76
N ASP A 27 8.43 7.12 -37.11
CA ASP A 27 9.03 8.22 -36.33
C ASP A 27 9.62 7.82 -34.96
N GLU A 28 10.95 7.69 -34.90
CA GLU A 28 11.65 7.56 -33.63
C GLU A 28 11.35 8.82 -32.78
N PRO A 29 10.65 8.68 -31.63
CA PRO A 29 10.47 9.82 -30.74
C PRO A 29 11.84 10.37 -30.34
N PRO A 30 11.97 11.70 -30.12
CA PRO A 30 13.25 12.31 -29.78
C PRO A 30 13.90 11.54 -28.62
N ALA A 31 15.20 11.26 -28.75
CA ALA A 31 15.94 10.39 -27.83
C ALA A 31 15.89 10.86 -26.36
N ALA A 32 15.47 12.10 -26.10
CA ALA A 32 15.19 12.68 -24.80
C ALA A 32 13.94 13.58 -24.85
N ARG A 33 13.18 13.66 -23.75
CA ARG A 33 12.03 14.59 -23.62
C ARG A 33 12.34 15.86 -22.81
N ALA A 34 13.49 15.90 -22.14
CA ALA A 34 13.94 17.08 -21.41
C ALA A 34 15.47 17.12 -21.31
N LYS A 35 16.02 18.28 -20.94
CA LYS A 35 17.43 18.46 -20.55
C LYS A 35 17.51 19.29 -19.28
N VAL A 36 18.46 18.97 -18.41
CA VAL A 36 18.76 19.68 -17.16
C VAL A 36 20.21 20.14 -17.19
N ASN A 37 20.44 21.45 -17.29
CA ASN A 37 21.78 22.04 -17.45
C ASN A 37 22.58 21.39 -18.61
N GLY A 38 21.88 21.10 -19.71
CA GLY A 38 22.45 20.44 -20.90
C GLY A 38 22.51 18.91 -20.82
N VAL A 39 22.28 18.29 -19.66
CA VAL A 39 22.23 16.82 -19.51
C VAL A 39 20.87 16.31 -20.00
N PRO A 40 20.81 15.42 -21.01
CA PRO A 40 19.54 14.90 -21.51
C PRO A 40 18.88 13.92 -20.53
N ILE A 41 17.55 13.93 -20.50
CA ILE A 41 16.70 12.93 -19.83
C ILE A 41 16.19 11.95 -20.90
N PRO A 42 16.82 10.77 -21.07
CA PRO A 42 16.56 9.89 -22.19
C PRO A 42 15.17 9.26 -22.13
N LEU A 43 14.58 9.00 -23.30
CA LEU A 43 13.27 8.35 -23.38
C LEU A 43 13.25 6.96 -22.74
N SER A 44 14.35 6.21 -22.84
CA SER A 44 14.48 4.90 -22.20
C SER A 44 14.37 4.98 -20.68
N GLU A 45 14.94 6.01 -20.05
CA GLU A 45 14.82 6.22 -18.60
C GLU A 45 13.41 6.66 -18.21
N ILE A 46 12.75 7.47 -19.04
CA ILE A 46 11.36 7.88 -18.84
C ILE A 46 10.45 6.66 -18.87
N GLN A 47 10.61 5.78 -19.86
CA GLN A 47 9.83 4.54 -19.97
C GLN A 47 10.06 3.61 -18.76
N GLU A 48 11.30 3.49 -18.29
CA GLU A 48 11.61 2.74 -17.06
C GLU A 48 10.98 3.36 -15.81
N GLU A 49 10.88 4.69 -15.74
CA GLU A 49 10.28 5.40 -14.59
C GLU A 49 8.75 5.38 -14.65
N VAL A 50 8.13 5.38 -15.83
CA VAL A 50 6.67 5.21 -15.99
C VAL A 50 6.20 3.91 -15.35
N GLN A 51 6.95 2.82 -15.51
CA GLN A 51 6.64 1.54 -14.84
C GLN A 51 6.70 1.63 -13.31
N ARG A 52 7.25 2.70 -12.74
CA ARG A 52 7.29 2.95 -11.28
C ARG A 52 6.22 3.95 -10.84
N VAL A 53 5.81 4.84 -11.74
CA VAL A 53 4.75 5.82 -11.50
C VAL A 53 3.37 5.19 -11.64
N ILE A 54 3.19 4.22 -12.56
CA ILE A 54 1.91 3.51 -12.74
C ILE A 54 1.52 2.80 -11.43
N PRO A 55 0.35 3.13 -10.84
CA PRO A 55 -0.17 2.43 -9.67
C PRO A 55 -0.33 0.95 -9.91
N ARG A 56 -0.01 0.13 -8.89
CA ARG A 56 -0.07 -1.34 -9.03
C ARG A 56 -1.45 -1.88 -9.42
N THR A 57 -2.49 -1.17 -9.02
CA THR A 57 -3.90 -1.46 -9.33
C THR A 57 -4.24 -1.30 -10.82
N LEU A 58 -3.40 -0.61 -11.59
CA LEU A 58 -3.62 -0.36 -13.02
C LEU A 58 -2.79 -1.26 -13.94
N PHE A 59 -1.80 -2.03 -13.45
CA PHE A 59 -0.99 -2.91 -14.30
C PHE A 59 -1.79 -4.00 -15.02
N HIS A 60 -2.92 -4.43 -14.44
CA HIS A 60 -3.77 -5.49 -15.00
C HIS A 60 -4.97 -4.93 -15.80
N ARG A 61 -5.03 -3.62 -16.01
CA ARG A 61 -6.08 -2.94 -16.79
C ARG A 61 -5.42 -2.24 -17.98
N ASN A 62 -6.12 -2.18 -19.11
CA ASN A 62 -5.67 -1.35 -20.23
C ASN A 62 -5.64 0.12 -19.79
N VAL A 63 -4.45 0.71 -19.68
CA VAL A 63 -4.24 2.13 -19.41
C VAL A 63 -4.54 2.90 -20.70
N SER A 64 -5.45 3.88 -20.66
CA SER A 64 -5.78 4.69 -21.85
C SER A 64 -4.60 5.55 -22.29
N PRO A 65 -4.51 5.94 -23.58
CA PRO A 65 -3.43 6.80 -24.08
C PRO A 65 -3.28 8.11 -23.28
N GLU A 66 -4.39 8.73 -22.89
CA GLU A 66 -4.39 10.00 -22.13
C GLU A 66 -3.78 9.82 -20.74
N LYS A 67 -4.11 8.73 -20.05
CA LYS A 67 -3.51 8.40 -18.75
C LYS A 67 -2.03 8.05 -18.89
N MET A 68 -1.66 7.38 -19.98
CA MET A 68 -0.26 7.07 -20.26
C MET A 68 0.57 8.34 -20.43
N GLU A 69 0.04 9.36 -21.12
CA GLU A 69 0.75 10.63 -21.28
C GLU A 69 0.90 11.40 -19.96
N VAL A 70 -0.09 11.33 -19.06
CA VAL A 70 0.05 11.86 -17.69
C VAL A 70 1.20 11.16 -16.96
N PHE A 71 1.26 9.83 -17.00
CA PHE A 71 2.37 9.09 -16.36
C PHE A 71 3.73 9.40 -16.99
N MET A 72 3.78 9.58 -18.32
CA MET A 72 5.01 10.00 -19.00
C MET A 72 5.47 11.37 -18.53
N LYS A 73 4.55 12.34 -18.38
CA LYS A 73 4.85 13.67 -17.86
C LYS A 73 5.37 13.60 -16.43
N ASP A 74 4.70 12.85 -15.55
CA ASP A 74 5.12 12.67 -14.15
C ASP A 74 6.50 12.01 -14.06
N ALA A 75 6.78 11.02 -14.92
CA ALA A 75 8.10 10.38 -15.02
C ALA A 75 9.19 11.37 -15.46
N VAL A 76 8.91 12.24 -16.44
CA VAL A 76 9.84 13.31 -16.86
C VAL A 76 10.14 14.25 -15.70
N GLU A 77 9.11 14.76 -15.01
CA GLU A 77 9.28 15.68 -13.87
C GLU A 77 10.12 15.05 -12.75
N LYS A 78 9.87 13.78 -12.45
CA LYS A 78 10.62 13.04 -11.44
C LYS A 78 12.08 12.81 -11.83
N LEU A 79 12.36 12.55 -13.11
CA LEU A 79 13.73 12.40 -13.58
C LEU A 79 14.49 13.72 -13.61
N ILE A 80 13.82 14.84 -13.92
CA ILE A 80 14.37 16.19 -13.78
C ILE A 80 14.78 16.43 -12.33
N ASP A 81 13.89 16.18 -11.36
CA ASP A 81 14.20 16.38 -9.94
C ASP A 81 15.40 15.52 -9.49
N ARG A 82 15.45 14.25 -9.90
CA ARG A 82 16.58 13.36 -9.59
C ARG A 82 17.89 13.84 -10.20
N GLU A 83 17.85 14.38 -11.42
CA GLU A 83 19.04 14.94 -12.06
C GLU A 83 19.53 16.20 -11.33
N LEU A 84 18.62 17.10 -10.94
CA LEU A 84 18.95 18.29 -10.15
C LEU A 84 19.60 17.92 -8.81
N GLN A 85 19.02 16.96 -8.09
CA GLN A 85 19.57 16.47 -6.83
C GLN A 85 20.96 15.86 -7.01
N PHE A 86 21.18 15.09 -8.07
CA PHE A 86 22.48 14.51 -8.38
C PHE A 86 23.53 15.59 -8.70
N GLN A 87 23.17 16.59 -9.50
CA GLN A 87 24.06 17.72 -9.81
C GLN A 87 24.40 18.53 -8.57
N GLU A 88 23.43 18.80 -7.69
CA GLU A 88 23.67 19.45 -6.40
C GLU A 88 24.61 18.62 -5.51
N ALA A 89 24.40 17.31 -5.43
CA ALA A 89 25.28 16.41 -4.67
C ALA A 89 26.73 16.51 -5.17
N LYS A 90 26.94 16.51 -6.49
CA LYS A 90 28.26 16.69 -7.12
C LYS A 90 28.83 18.09 -6.85
N ALA A 91 28.02 19.14 -6.97
CA ALA A 91 28.44 20.52 -6.72
C ALA A 91 28.90 20.73 -5.27
N GLN A 92 28.25 20.06 -4.30
CA GLN A 92 28.66 20.06 -2.90
C GLN A 92 29.83 19.09 -2.59
N GLY A 93 30.44 18.48 -3.61
CA GLY A 93 31.59 17.59 -3.45
C GLY A 93 31.28 16.26 -2.78
N LEU A 94 30.01 15.83 -2.75
CA LEU A 94 29.64 14.54 -2.18
C LEU A 94 30.21 13.40 -3.03
N LYS A 95 30.71 12.38 -2.33
CA LYS A 95 31.23 11.14 -2.93
C LYS A 95 30.45 9.94 -2.38
N ALA A 96 30.14 9.00 -3.27
CA ALA A 96 29.60 7.70 -2.91
C ALA A 96 30.73 6.78 -2.43
N ASP A 97 30.40 5.87 -1.52
CA ASP A 97 31.34 4.84 -1.08
C ASP A 97 31.42 3.72 -2.13
N ARG A 98 32.63 3.46 -2.63
CA ARG A 98 32.89 2.39 -3.61
C ARG A 98 32.48 1.01 -3.08
N LYS A 99 32.62 0.77 -1.77
CA LYS A 99 32.21 -0.49 -1.14
C LYS A 99 30.69 -0.65 -1.21
N GLN A 100 29.93 0.42 -0.98
CA GLN A 100 28.47 0.41 -1.09
C GLN A 100 28.01 0.16 -2.53
N ILE A 101 28.68 0.76 -3.53
CA ILE A 101 28.40 0.51 -4.96
C ILE A 101 28.62 -0.96 -5.29
N LYS A 102 29.77 -1.53 -4.92
CA LYS A 102 30.09 -2.94 -5.16
C LYS A 102 29.09 -3.88 -4.49
N ASN A 103 28.78 -3.64 -3.22
CA ASN A 103 27.82 -4.46 -2.48
C ASN A 103 26.43 -4.41 -3.12
N LYS A 104 26.00 -3.23 -3.58
CA LYS A 104 24.72 -3.08 -4.23
C LYS A 104 24.68 -3.76 -5.60
N LEU A 105 25.78 -3.72 -6.35
CA LEU A 105 25.91 -4.44 -7.61
C LEU A 105 25.78 -5.96 -7.42
N GLU A 106 26.44 -6.51 -6.40
CA GLU A 106 26.28 -7.94 -6.07
C GLU A 106 24.85 -8.27 -5.62
N GLU A 107 24.22 -7.44 -4.77
CA GLU A 107 22.81 -7.64 -4.38
C GLU A 107 21.87 -7.65 -5.60
N ILE A 108 22.11 -6.80 -6.59
CA ILE A 108 21.33 -6.78 -7.83
C ILE A 108 21.56 -8.07 -8.63
N LYS A 109 22.82 -8.50 -8.76
CA LYS A 109 23.22 -9.70 -9.49
C LYS A 109 22.66 -10.97 -8.86
N ASP A 110 22.58 -11.03 -7.53
CA ASP A 110 22.01 -12.15 -6.78
C ASP A 110 20.50 -12.34 -7.00
N LYS A 111 19.78 -11.32 -7.49
CA LYS A 111 18.36 -11.47 -7.87
C LYS A 111 18.17 -12.17 -9.22
N PHE A 112 19.24 -12.43 -9.96
CA PHE A 112 19.21 -13.18 -11.21
C PHE A 112 19.58 -14.64 -10.97
N LYS A 113 18.96 -15.53 -11.75
CA LYS A 113 19.22 -16.98 -11.69
C LYS A 113 20.70 -17.35 -11.92
N SER A 114 21.43 -16.52 -12.66
CA SER A 114 22.85 -16.73 -12.94
C SER A 114 23.52 -15.44 -13.43
N GLY A 115 24.86 -15.40 -13.37
CA GLY A 115 25.64 -14.32 -13.97
C GLY A 115 25.44 -14.18 -15.49
N LYS A 116 25.08 -15.26 -16.20
CA LYS A 116 24.71 -15.21 -17.62
C LYS A 116 23.39 -14.47 -17.81
N ALA A 117 22.37 -14.81 -17.02
CA ALA A 117 21.07 -14.14 -17.05
C ALA A 117 21.19 -12.64 -16.73
N PHE A 118 22.06 -12.28 -15.79
CA PHE A 118 22.37 -10.88 -15.47
C PHE A 118 23.00 -10.14 -16.67
N LYS A 119 24.01 -10.73 -17.32
CA LYS A 119 24.65 -10.14 -18.52
C LYS A 119 23.67 -10.00 -19.69
N GLU A 120 22.79 -10.98 -19.89
CA GLU A 120 21.74 -10.93 -20.91
C GLU A 120 20.73 -9.82 -20.62
N ALA A 121 20.35 -9.63 -19.36
CA ALA A 121 19.48 -8.53 -18.94
C ALA A 121 20.10 -7.16 -19.22
N LEU A 122 21.38 -6.96 -18.86
CA LEU A 122 22.13 -5.74 -19.20
C LEU A 122 22.16 -5.48 -20.70
N LYS A 123 22.43 -6.51 -21.52
CA LYS A 123 22.41 -6.41 -22.98
C LYS A 123 21.04 -6.02 -23.51
N LYS A 124 19.95 -6.61 -22.99
CA LYS A 124 18.57 -6.29 -23.37
C LYS A 124 18.20 -4.84 -23.04
N SER A 125 18.71 -4.32 -21.93
CA SER A 125 18.58 -2.90 -21.56
C SER A 125 19.58 -1.98 -22.24
N LYS A 126 20.47 -2.49 -23.12
CA LYS A 126 21.55 -1.72 -23.76
C LYS A 126 22.47 -1.01 -22.74
N LEU A 127 22.71 -1.65 -21.59
CA LEU A 127 23.57 -1.14 -20.52
C LEU A 127 24.84 -1.98 -20.39
N THR A 128 25.94 -1.33 -20.02
CA THR A 128 27.15 -1.99 -19.53
C THR A 128 27.13 -2.10 -17.99
N ILE A 129 28.05 -2.88 -17.43
CA ILE A 129 28.26 -2.91 -15.97
C ILE A 129 28.65 -1.53 -15.46
N LYS A 130 29.48 -0.79 -16.20
CA LYS A 130 29.90 0.56 -15.84
C LYS A 130 28.73 1.55 -15.80
N ASP A 131 27.77 1.41 -16.72
CA ASP A 131 26.56 2.24 -16.72
C ASP A 131 25.68 1.92 -15.49
N LEU A 132 25.57 0.63 -15.13
CA LEU A 132 24.86 0.23 -13.92
C LEU A 132 25.56 0.75 -12.65
N GLU A 133 26.89 0.66 -12.57
CA GLU A 133 27.67 1.24 -11.46
C GLU A 133 27.46 2.75 -11.35
N ALA A 134 27.46 3.48 -12.47
CA ALA A 134 27.18 4.92 -12.49
C ALA A 134 25.74 5.24 -12.03
N ARG A 135 24.76 4.42 -12.41
CA ARG A 135 23.37 4.54 -11.94
C ARG A 135 23.26 4.31 -10.42
N ILE A 136 24.00 3.32 -9.89
CA ILE A 136 24.06 3.04 -8.46
C ILE A 136 24.74 4.22 -7.71
N GLU A 137 25.86 4.73 -8.23
CA GLU A 137 26.54 5.92 -7.67
C GLU A 137 25.58 7.11 -7.61
N LYS A 138 24.89 7.41 -8.72
CA LYS A 138 23.89 8.49 -8.79
C LYS A 138 22.81 8.33 -7.73
N ALA A 139 22.28 7.12 -7.56
CA ALA A 139 21.26 6.86 -6.55
C ALA A 139 21.76 7.08 -5.11
N PHE A 140 22.98 6.63 -4.77
CA PHE A 140 23.57 6.89 -3.45
C PHE A 140 23.86 8.37 -3.20
N LEU A 141 24.31 9.10 -4.23
CA LEU A 141 24.53 10.54 -4.11
C LEU A 141 23.24 11.31 -3.89
N ILE A 142 22.16 10.96 -4.60
CA ILE A 142 20.82 11.53 -4.40
C ILE A 142 20.32 11.24 -2.97
N GLU A 143 20.45 10.00 -2.49
CA GLU A 143 20.07 9.63 -1.11
C GLU A 143 20.85 10.44 -0.08
N LYS A 144 22.17 10.57 -0.27
CA LYS A 144 23.03 11.31 0.66
C LYS A 144 22.73 12.80 0.71
N ILE A 145 22.49 13.43 -0.44
CA ILE A 145 22.13 14.86 -0.46
C ILE A 145 20.72 15.08 0.10
N PHE A 146 19.78 14.18 -0.15
CA PHE A 146 18.44 14.24 0.43
C PHE A 146 18.50 14.11 1.96
N GLN A 147 19.31 13.18 2.48
CA GLN A 147 19.54 13.05 3.91
C GLN A 147 20.05 14.37 4.52
N LYS A 148 21.05 14.99 3.88
CA LYS A 148 21.65 16.23 4.35
C LYS A 148 20.71 17.44 4.25
N GLU A 149 20.01 17.59 3.13
CA GLU A 149 19.24 18.80 2.81
C GLU A 149 17.80 18.77 3.32
N VAL A 150 17.28 17.57 3.59
CA VAL A 150 15.92 17.33 4.06
C VAL A 150 15.97 16.66 5.43
N GLU A 151 16.34 15.38 5.51
CA GLU A 151 16.17 14.53 6.71
C GLU A 151 16.82 15.10 7.98
N GLU A 152 18.09 15.51 7.91
CA GLU A 152 18.84 16.04 9.05
C GLU A 152 18.28 17.37 9.59
N LYS A 153 17.42 18.04 8.81
CA LYS A 153 16.75 19.28 9.18
C LYS A 153 15.34 19.06 9.76
N ILE A 154 14.86 17.80 9.80
CA ILE A 154 13.53 17.46 10.28
C ILE A 154 13.60 16.97 11.73
N LYS A 155 12.88 17.66 12.61
CA LYS A 155 12.58 17.19 13.96
C LYS A 155 11.28 17.80 14.45
N ALA A 156 10.39 16.99 15.02
CA ALA A 156 9.22 17.49 15.74
C ALA A 156 9.53 17.68 17.22
N THR A 157 9.23 18.88 17.72
CA THR A 157 9.33 19.22 19.14
C THR A 157 8.11 18.72 19.91
N ASP A 158 8.24 18.62 21.23
CA ASP A 158 7.10 18.28 22.09
C ASP A 158 6.04 19.39 22.05
N GLU A 159 6.47 20.64 21.94
CA GLU A 159 5.64 21.84 21.87
C GLU A 159 4.78 21.84 20.61
N GLU A 160 5.36 21.54 19.45
CA GLU A 160 4.62 21.39 18.20
C GLU A 160 3.64 20.22 18.26
N ALA A 161 4.04 19.09 18.84
CA ALA A 161 3.16 17.94 19.00
C ALA A 161 1.97 18.27 19.92
N LYS A 162 2.20 18.97 21.04
CA LYS A 162 1.13 19.43 21.94
C LYS A 162 0.19 20.40 21.24
N ALA A 163 0.73 21.37 20.49
CA ALA A 163 -0.07 22.32 19.74
C ALA A 163 -0.90 21.63 18.65
N HIS A 164 -0.32 20.64 17.95
CA HIS A 164 -1.01 19.86 16.95
C HIS A 164 -2.13 19.03 17.58
N TYR A 165 -1.86 18.32 18.69
CA TYR A 165 -2.86 17.58 19.46
C TYR A 165 -4.03 18.49 19.85
N GLY A 166 -3.75 19.65 20.46
CA GLY A 166 -4.79 20.58 20.92
C GLY A 166 -5.70 21.11 19.80
N LYS A 167 -5.16 21.28 18.58
CA LYS A 167 -5.95 21.68 17.39
C LYS A 167 -6.72 20.53 16.74
N ASN A 168 -6.32 19.29 17.00
CA ASN A 168 -6.76 18.10 16.28
C ASN A 168 -7.23 16.98 17.23
N VAL A 169 -7.70 17.31 18.43
CA VAL A 169 -8.03 16.32 19.49
C VAL A 169 -8.94 15.21 18.96
N GLN A 170 -9.96 15.58 18.17
CA GLN A 170 -10.93 14.65 17.57
C GLN A 170 -10.31 13.61 16.62
N ARG A 171 -9.08 13.83 16.12
CA ARG A 171 -8.36 12.86 15.26
C ARG A 171 -7.66 11.76 16.06
N TYR A 172 -7.51 11.95 17.37
CA TYR A 172 -6.76 11.05 18.26
C TYR A 172 -7.70 10.27 19.17
N VAL A 173 -8.66 9.59 18.57
CA VAL A 173 -9.65 8.77 19.26
C VAL A 173 -9.32 7.30 19.05
N GLU A 174 -9.32 6.54 20.13
CA GLU A 174 -9.40 5.08 20.06
C GLU A 174 -10.87 4.73 19.86
N MET A 175 -11.21 4.26 18.65
CA MET A 175 -12.58 3.93 18.29
C MET A 175 -13.12 2.81 19.17
N GLU A 176 -14.44 2.81 19.36
CA GLU A 176 -15.15 1.70 20.00
C GLU A 176 -14.84 0.37 19.28
N GLN A 177 -14.49 -0.66 20.05
CA GLN A 177 -14.21 -2.00 19.55
C GLN A 177 -14.92 -3.06 20.38
N ILE A 178 -15.47 -4.07 19.71
CA ILE A 178 -15.94 -5.29 20.35
C ILE A 178 -15.08 -6.46 19.91
N ARG A 179 -14.84 -7.42 20.81
CA ARG A 179 -14.39 -8.75 20.43
C ARG A 179 -15.61 -9.66 20.36
N MET A 180 -15.84 -10.30 19.22
CA MET A 180 -17.01 -11.15 19.05
C MET A 180 -16.71 -12.49 18.40
N ARG A 181 -17.60 -13.44 18.67
CA ARG A 181 -17.74 -14.68 17.92
C ARG A 181 -19.07 -14.72 17.19
N HIS A 182 -19.12 -15.41 16.06
CA HIS A 182 -20.40 -15.75 15.44
C HIS A 182 -20.50 -17.21 14.98
N ILE A 183 -21.74 -17.64 14.76
CA ILE A 183 -22.09 -18.84 14.00
C ILE A 183 -23.03 -18.40 12.90
N MET A 184 -22.70 -18.71 11.64
CA MET A 184 -23.52 -18.45 10.47
C MET A 184 -24.15 -19.75 9.97
N ILE A 185 -25.46 -19.72 9.72
CA ILE A 185 -26.18 -20.75 8.95
C ILE A 185 -26.78 -20.09 7.71
N GLY A 186 -26.31 -20.51 6.53
CA GLY A 186 -26.71 -19.95 5.26
C GLY A 186 -27.98 -20.59 4.69
N PHE A 187 -28.68 -19.84 3.84
CA PHE A 187 -29.83 -20.34 3.06
C PHE A 187 -29.74 -19.91 1.59
N SER A 188 -30.58 -20.51 0.74
CA SER A 188 -30.76 -20.10 -0.65
C SER A 188 -31.99 -19.19 -0.78
N ASN A 189 -31.84 -18.05 -1.47
CA ASN A 189 -32.94 -17.15 -1.84
C ASN A 189 -33.69 -17.61 -3.10
N SER A 190 -33.13 -18.54 -3.86
CA SER A 190 -33.79 -19.16 -5.02
C SER A 190 -34.44 -20.48 -4.59
N PRO A 191 -35.63 -20.82 -5.12
CA PRO A 191 -36.16 -22.17 -5.03
C PRO A 191 -35.08 -23.15 -5.47
N VAL A 192 -34.85 -24.19 -4.67
CA VAL A 192 -33.95 -25.27 -5.05
C VAL A 192 -34.66 -26.07 -6.14
N GLU A 193 -34.62 -25.60 -7.39
CA GLU A 193 -35.12 -26.39 -8.51
C GLU A 193 -34.17 -27.58 -8.77
N ASP A 194 -34.75 -28.74 -9.08
CA ASP A 194 -33.98 -29.93 -9.45
C ASP A 194 -33.31 -29.72 -10.81
N GLY A 195 -32.03 -29.35 -10.80
CA GLY A 195 -31.23 -29.14 -12.00
C GLY A 195 -29.70 -29.07 -11.73
N PRO A 196 -28.87 -29.10 -12.79
CA PRO A 196 -27.41 -29.17 -12.69
C PRO A 196 -26.75 -27.90 -12.11
N GLU A 197 -27.52 -26.85 -11.79
CA GLU A 197 -27.03 -25.64 -11.11
C GLU A 197 -26.87 -25.81 -9.57
N LYS A 198 -27.34 -26.92 -8.99
CA LYS A 198 -27.12 -27.28 -7.57
C LYS A 198 -25.65 -27.27 -7.14
N GLU A 199 -24.69 -27.43 -8.06
CA GLU A 199 -23.26 -27.47 -7.74
C GLU A 199 -22.61 -26.09 -7.52
N LYS A 200 -23.26 -24.98 -7.86
CA LYS A 200 -22.65 -23.64 -7.77
C LYS A 200 -23.01 -22.83 -6.52
N THR A 201 -24.08 -23.19 -5.81
CA THR A 201 -24.50 -22.54 -4.57
C THR A 201 -24.15 -23.42 -3.36
N LYS A 202 -23.32 -22.91 -2.45
CA LYS A 202 -22.88 -23.66 -1.25
C LYS A 202 -24.02 -23.98 -0.26
N ASN A 203 -25.17 -23.29 -0.35
CA ASN A 203 -26.26 -23.42 0.60
C ASN A 203 -27.50 -24.03 -0.10
N THR A 204 -27.92 -25.20 0.38
CA THR A 204 -29.10 -25.93 -0.13
C THR A 204 -30.33 -25.79 0.77
N LYS A 205 -30.21 -25.11 1.92
CA LYS A 205 -31.28 -24.94 2.89
C LYS A 205 -32.28 -23.87 2.46
N THR A 206 -33.56 -24.07 2.76
CA THR A 206 -34.54 -22.98 2.77
C THR A 206 -34.26 -22.01 3.91
N LYS A 207 -34.86 -20.83 3.84
CA LYS A 207 -34.76 -19.82 4.91
C LYS A 207 -35.30 -20.37 6.23
N GLU A 208 -36.41 -21.11 6.21
CA GLU A 208 -37.04 -21.71 7.37
C GLU A 208 -36.15 -22.79 8.00
N GLU A 209 -35.51 -23.63 7.17
CA GLU A 209 -34.58 -24.66 7.63
C GLU A 209 -33.33 -24.06 8.28
N ALA A 210 -32.76 -23.02 7.66
CA ALA A 210 -31.61 -22.31 8.22
C ALA A 210 -31.95 -21.62 9.54
N ARG A 211 -33.14 -21.00 9.62
CA ARG A 211 -33.63 -20.39 10.86
C ARG A 211 -33.79 -21.43 11.96
N ALA A 212 -34.50 -22.52 11.69
CA ALA A 212 -34.71 -23.59 12.66
C ALA A 212 -33.38 -24.17 13.16
N LYS A 213 -32.41 -24.33 12.25
CA LYS A 213 -31.07 -24.79 12.63
C LYS A 213 -30.35 -23.78 13.53
N ALA A 214 -30.41 -22.49 13.23
CA ALA A 214 -29.82 -21.46 14.06
C ALA A 214 -30.50 -21.37 15.45
N GLU A 215 -31.82 -21.54 15.53
CA GLU A 215 -32.56 -21.60 16.80
C GLU A 215 -32.14 -22.82 17.64
N GLU A 216 -31.96 -23.99 17.02
CA GLU A 216 -31.43 -25.20 17.67
C GLU A 216 -30.04 -24.96 18.28
N LEU A 217 -29.12 -24.38 17.52
CA LEU A 217 -27.76 -24.10 17.98
C LEU A 217 -27.74 -23.06 19.10
N LEU A 218 -28.58 -22.03 19.00
CA LEU A 218 -28.73 -21.03 20.06
C LEU A 218 -29.23 -21.65 21.36
N ALA A 219 -30.18 -22.58 21.30
CA ALA A 219 -30.67 -23.30 22.47
C ALA A 219 -29.54 -24.08 23.17
N LYS A 220 -28.71 -24.80 22.40
CA LYS A 220 -27.54 -25.52 22.94
C LYS A 220 -26.54 -24.59 23.63
N ILE A 221 -26.31 -23.41 23.06
CA ILE A 221 -25.40 -22.41 23.65
C ILE A 221 -25.98 -21.87 24.96
N LYS A 222 -27.30 -21.57 24.99
CA LYS A 222 -27.97 -21.09 26.20
C LYS A 222 -28.03 -22.14 27.32
N ASP A 223 -28.01 -23.42 26.96
CA ASP A 223 -27.94 -24.55 27.91
C ASP A 223 -26.50 -24.85 28.39
N GLY A 224 -25.53 -23.97 28.09
CA GLY A 224 -24.15 -24.09 28.56
C GLY A 224 -23.19 -24.79 27.59
N GLY A 225 -23.61 -25.06 26.36
CA GLY A 225 -22.74 -25.59 25.31
C GLY A 225 -21.59 -24.64 24.96
N ASP A 226 -20.42 -25.20 24.63
CA ASP A 226 -19.25 -24.41 24.22
C ASP A 226 -19.47 -23.77 22.84
N PHE A 227 -19.53 -22.43 22.81
CA PHE A 227 -19.77 -21.67 21.58
C PHE A 227 -18.74 -21.98 20.49
N ALA A 228 -17.46 -22.07 20.85
CA ALA A 228 -16.38 -22.24 19.88
C ALA A 228 -16.41 -23.63 19.25
N ALA A 229 -16.72 -24.67 20.03
CA ALA A 229 -16.92 -26.03 19.53
C ALA A 229 -18.14 -26.11 18.60
N ILE A 230 -19.27 -25.54 19.02
CA ILE A 230 -20.49 -25.51 18.18
C ILE A 230 -20.23 -24.74 16.88
N ALA A 231 -19.51 -23.62 16.94
CA ALA A 231 -19.11 -22.88 15.76
C ALA A 231 -18.18 -23.68 14.85
N TYR A 232 -17.19 -24.37 15.42
CA TYR A 232 -16.28 -25.22 14.69
C TYR A 232 -16.99 -26.35 13.95
N GLU A 233 -18.02 -26.94 14.55
CA GLU A 233 -18.78 -28.04 13.95
C GLU A 233 -19.80 -27.55 12.93
N SER A 234 -20.57 -26.52 13.29
CA SER A 234 -21.84 -26.21 12.64
C SER A 234 -21.85 -24.92 11.83
N SER A 235 -20.91 -23.99 12.03
CA SER A 235 -20.90 -22.73 11.27
C SER A 235 -20.52 -22.96 9.81
N GLU A 236 -21.15 -22.24 8.90
CA GLU A 236 -21.03 -22.42 7.45
C GLU A 236 -20.14 -21.38 6.78
N ASP A 237 -19.50 -20.52 7.58
CA ASP A 237 -18.54 -19.52 7.14
C ASP A 237 -17.08 -19.88 7.50
N PRO A 238 -16.08 -19.22 6.89
CA PRO A 238 -14.66 -19.54 7.13
C PRO A 238 -14.18 -19.33 8.58
N TYR A 239 -14.86 -18.51 9.41
CA TYR A 239 -14.46 -18.31 10.80
C TYR A 239 -14.76 -19.52 11.70
N ARG A 240 -15.49 -20.55 11.22
CA ARG A 240 -15.70 -21.83 11.93
C ARG A 240 -14.40 -22.41 12.49
N VAL A 241 -13.30 -22.37 11.72
CA VAL A 241 -12.01 -22.97 12.11
C VAL A 241 -11.33 -22.25 13.28
N LYS A 242 -11.80 -21.03 13.62
CA LYS A 242 -11.38 -20.25 14.79
C LYS A 242 -12.43 -20.26 15.90
N GLY A 243 -13.39 -21.20 15.83
CA GLY A 243 -14.54 -21.23 16.73
C GLY A 243 -15.39 -19.96 16.64
N GLY A 244 -15.50 -19.39 15.44
CA GLY A 244 -16.26 -18.18 15.16
C GLY A 244 -15.58 -16.86 15.55
N ASP A 245 -14.33 -16.85 16.03
CA ASP A 245 -13.64 -15.64 16.53
C ASP A 245 -13.23 -14.66 15.42
N LEU A 246 -13.74 -13.43 15.49
CA LEU A 246 -13.42 -12.33 14.58
C LEU A 246 -12.31 -11.41 15.13
N GLY A 247 -11.92 -11.59 16.39
CA GLY A 247 -11.05 -10.66 17.10
C GLY A 247 -11.74 -9.34 17.42
N TYR A 248 -10.96 -8.30 17.69
CA TYR A 248 -11.48 -6.94 17.89
C TYR A 248 -11.85 -6.30 16.56
N ILE A 249 -13.09 -5.84 16.47
CA ILE A 249 -13.64 -5.13 15.31
C ILE A 249 -14.23 -3.79 15.75
N HIS A 250 -14.13 -2.79 14.89
CA HIS A 250 -14.80 -1.49 15.05
C HIS A 250 -15.98 -1.39 14.07
N LYS A 251 -16.86 -0.41 14.29
CA LYS A 251 -17.99 -0.12 13.39
C LYS A 251 -17.55 0.12 11.95
N GLY A 252 -18.37 -0.30 10.99
CA GLY A 252 -18.11 -0.26 9.54
C GLY A 252 -17.30 -1.44 9.00
N ARG A 253 -17.03 -2.47 9.80
CA ARG A 253 -16.25 -3.66 9.39
C ARG A 253 -17.08 -4.94 9.24
N ILE A 254 -18.34 -4.92 9.66
CA ILE A 254 -19.30 -6.03 9.58
C ILE A 254 -20.63 -5.53 9.01
N MET A 255 -21.53 -6.46 8.68
CA MET A 255 -22.84 -6.13 8.10
C MET A 255 -23.68 -5.28 9.07
N PRO A 256 -24.45 -4.29 8.60
CA PRO A 256 -25.21 -3.39 9.46
C PRO A 256 -26.13 -4.09 10.47
N GLU A 257 -26.76 -5.20 10.08
CA GLU A 257 -27.68 -5.98 10.91
C GLU A 257 -26.94 -6.64 12.09
N ILE A 258 -25.74 -7.17 11.83
CA ILE A 258 -24.87 -7.75 12.86
C ILE A 258 -24.29 -6.65 13.75
N GLU A 259 -23.87 -5.54 13.15
CA GLU A 259 -23.28 -4.40 13.86
C GLU A 259 -24.24 -3.80 14.89
N GLN A 260 -25.48 -3.53 14.45
CA GLN A 260 -26.51 -2.93 15.31
C GLN A 260 -26.77 -3.78 16.55
N VAL A 261 -26.77 -5.11 16.38
CA VAL A 261 -26.96 -6.05 17.50
C VAL A 261 -25.69 -6.13 18.34
N ALA A 262 -24.56 -6.46 17.74
CA ALA A 262 -23.33 -6.78 18.45
C ALA A 262 -22.81 -5.63 19.32
N PHE A 263 -22.85 -4.38 18.83
CA PHE A 263 -22.40 -3.22 19.62
C PHE A 263 -23.38 -2.83 20.75
N GLY A 264 -24.59 -3.40 20.78
CA GLY A 264 -25.56 -3.24 21.87
C GLY A 264 -25.44 -4.31 22.97
N LEU A 265 -24.65 -5.37 22.75
CA LEU A 265 -24.53 -6.50 23.68
C LEU A 265 -23.50 -6.21 24.78
N LYS A 266 -23.75 -6.79 25.97
CA LYS A 266 -22.77 -6.79 27.06
C LYS A 266 -21.77 -7.93 26.88
N ASN A 267 -20.64 -7.83 27.58
CA ASN A 267 -19.63 -8.90 27.62
C ASN A 267 -20.26 -10.22 28.11
N GLY A 268 -20.03 -11.27 27.33
CA GLY A 268 -20.57 -12.61 27.54
C GLY A 268 -21.97 -12.86 26.99
N GLU A 269 -22.67 -11.82 26.54
CA GLU A 269 -24.04 -11.92 26.05
C GLU A 269 -24.08 -12.57 24.65
N VAL A 270 -25.11 -13.40 24.45
CA VAL A 270 -25.35 -14.13 23.20
C VAL A 270 -26.70 -13.71 22.64
N MET A 271 -26.72 -13.29 21.38
CA MET A 271 -27.94 -12.89 20.67
C MET A 271 -28.07 -13.60 19.32
N GLY A 272 -29.29 -13.86 18.91
CA GLY A 272 -29.63 -14.44 17.62
C GLY A 272 -30.93 -15.25 17.68
N PRO A 273 -31.28 -15.93 16.58
CA PRO A 273 -30.66 -15.78 15.26
C PRO A 273 -30.99 -14.40 14.64
N VAL A 274 -29.96 -13.68 14.19
CA VAL A 274 -30.08 -12.41 13.46
C VAL A 274 -30.12 -12.72 11.96
N GLU A 275 -31.16 -12.30 11.28
CA GLU A 275 -31.30 -12.49 9.84
C GLU A 275 -30.45 -11.48 9.06
N THR A 276 -29.75 -11.95 8.04
CA THR A 276 -29.01 -11.14 7.06
C THR A 276 -29.22 -11.69 5.65
N PRO A 277 -28.83 -10.97 4.59
CA PRO A 277 -28.80 -11.52 3.23
C PRO A 277 -27.97 -12.79 3.04
N GLU A 278 -26.95 -13.02 3.88
CA GLU A 278 -26.06 -14.18 3.76
C GLU A 278 -26.58 -15.41 4.53
N GLY A 279 -27.35 -15.19 5.59
CA GLY A 279 -27.79 -16.25 6.48
C GLY A 279 -28.29 -15.75 7.83
N PHE A 280 -28.54 -16.70 8.73
CA PHE A 280 -28.83 -16.43 10.14
C PHE A 280 -27.56 -16.50 10.98
N TYR A 281 -27.37 -15.50 11.84
CA TYR A 281 -26.19 -15.38 12.69
C TYR A 281 -26.56 -15.49 14.17
N ILE A 282 -25.80 -16.29 14.91
CA ILE A 282 -25.76 -16.26 16.37
C ILE A 282 -24.49 -15.53 16.76
N ILE A 283 -24.60 -14.50 17.57
CA ILE A 283 -23.53 -13.57 17.91
C ILE A 283 -23.24 -13.70 19.40
N LYS A 284 -21.97 -13.70 19.78
CA LYS A 284 -21.52 -13.55 21.16
C LYS A 284 -20.49 -12.43 21.24
N VAL A 285 -20.68 -11.48 22.14
CA VAL A 285 -19.64 -10.49 22.47
C VAL A 285 -18.84 -10.98 23.67
N GLU A 286 -17.52 -11.00 23.55
CA GLU A 286 -16.60 -11.47 24.59
C GLU A 286 -15.92 -10.31 25.33
N ASP A 287 -15.71 -9.18 24.65
CA ASP A 287 -15.17 -7.97 25.24
C ASP A 287 -15.65 -6.72 24.50
N HIS A 288 -15.69 -5.58 25.19
CA HIS A 288 -16.17 -4.31 24.66
C HIS A 288 -15.31 -3.17 25.18
N LYS A 289 -14.50 -2.62 24.29
CA LYS A 289 -13.71 -1.41 24.51
C LYS A 289 -14.51 -0.21 24.04
N GLN A 290 -14.89 0.64 24.98
CA GLN A 290 -15.57 1.89 24.70
C GLN A 290 -14.67 2.84 23.92
N GLU A 291 -15.28 3.67 23.09
CA GLU A 291 -14.56 4.78 22.48
C GLU A 291 -13.95 5.66 23.57
N ARG A 292 -12.69 6.07 23.37
CA ARG A 292 -12.07 7.03 24.26
C ARG A 292 -11.13 7.97 23.51
N GLN A 293 -11.04 9.17 24.04
CA GLN A 293 -10.02 10.12 23.64
C GLN A 293 -8.64 9.62 24.11
N LEU A 294 -7.69 9.48 23.20
CA LEU A 294 -6.30 9.25 23.58
C LEU A 294 -5.75 10.50 24.24
N THR A 295 -4.99 10.35 25.32
CA THR A 295 -4.25 11.44 25.94
C THR A 295 -3.12 11.91 25.02
N PHE A 296 -2.57 13.11 25.30
CA PHE A 296 -1.40 13.59 24.56
C PHE A 296 -0.24 12.59 24.63
N ASP A 297 0.05 12.04 25.81
CA ASP A 297 1.21 11.14 25.98
C ASP A 297 1.05 9.84 25.18
N GLU A 298 -0.16 9.31 25.06
CA GLU A 298 -0.46 8.13 24.21
C GLU A 298 -0.35 8.44 22.71
N ALA A 299 -0.72 9.66 22.30
CA ALA A 299 -0.70 10.06 20.89
C ALA A 299 0.64 10.67 20.44
N LYS A 300 1.49 11.08 21.38
CA LYS A 300 2.68 11.92 21.16
C LYS A 300 3.59 11.42 20.04
N ASP A 301 3.99 10.16 20.08
CA ASP A 301 4.94 9.60 19.12
C ASP A 301 4.34 9.55 17.70
N LYS A 302 3.06 9.18 17.60
CA LYS A 302 2.33 9.19 16.32
C LYS A 302 2.25 10.61 15.75
N ILE A 303 1.92 11.60 16.58
CA ILE A 303 1.83 13.00 16.18
C ILE A 303 3.18 13.51 15.69
N LYS A 304 4.26 13.18 16.41
CA LYS A 304 5.61 13.56 15.98
C LYS A 304 5.96 12.95 14.63
N MET A 305 5.67 11.67 14.42
CA MET A 305 5.90 11.03 13.12
C MET A 305 5.10 11.71 12.00
N GLU A 306 3.83 12.06 12.23
CA GLU A 306 2.98 12.80 11.28
C GLU A 306 3.57 14.17 10.96
N LEU A 307 3.92 14.94 11.99
CA LEU A 307 4.53 16.26 11.84
C LEU A 307 5.89 16.21 11.12
N GLU A 308 6.72 15.22 11.42
CA GLU A 308 8.00 15.03 10.75
C GLU A 308 7.80 14.66 9.28
N GLN A 309 6.80 13.84 8.95
CA GLN A 309 6.45 13.55 7.56
C GLN A 309 5.99 14.81 6.82
N GLU A 310 5.08 15.59 7.40
CA GLU A 310 4.61 16.86 6.81
C GLU A 310 5.77 17.85 6.59
N LYS A 311 6.64 18.01 7.60
CA LYS A 311 7.84 18.86 7.51
C LYS A 311 8.80 18.38 6.44
N ARG A 312 9.03 17.06 6.33
CA ARG A 312 9.89 16.45 5.31
C ARG A 312 9.36 16.74 3.91
N GLU A 313 8.06 16.57 3.68
CA GLU A 313 7.41 16.86 2.40
C GLU A 313 7.51 18.35 2.05
N ALA A 314 7.21 19.23 3.00
CA ALA A 314 7.30 20.68 2.82
C ALA A 314 8.75 21.11 2.49
N ARG A 315 9.73 20.61 3.25
CA ARG A 315 11.15 20.92 3.04
C ARG A 315 11.66 20.38 1.70
N ASN A 316 11.29 19.16 1.33
CA ASN A 316 11.68 18.60 0.04
C ASN A 316 11.10 19.42 -1.12
N LYS A 317 9.82 19.83 -1.02
CA LYS A 317 9.17 20.69 -2.02
C LYS A 317 9.87 22.04 -2.15
N GLU A 318 10.16 22.70 -1.04
CA GLU A 318 10.90 23.96 -1.00
C GLU A 318 12.29 23.82 -1.64
N TRP A 319 13.03 22.77 -1.25
CA TRP A 319 14.37 22.52 -1.76
C TRP A 319 14.38 22.22 -3.27
N LEU A 320 13.50 21.36 -3.77
CA LEU A 320 13.38 21.07 -5.20
C LEU A 320 12.97 22.31 -5.99
N SER A 321 12.08 23.15 -5.45
CA SER A 321 11.73 24.44 -6.07
C SER A 321 12.96 25.35 -6.19
N ALA A 322 13.79 25.43 -5.14
CA ALA A 322 15.03 26.20 -5.17
C ALA A 322 16.06 25.63 -6.16
N LEU A 323 16.19 24.31 -6.29
CA LEU A 323 17.06 23.69 -7.30
C LEU A 323 16.58 23.99 -8.72
N ARG A 324 15.27 23.87 -8.98
CA ARG A 324 14.67 24.19 -10.28
C ARG A 324 14.88 25.65 -10.66
N GLY A 325 14.72 26.58 -9.71
CA GLY A 325 14.92 28.02 -9.95
C GLY A 325 16.35 28.40 -10.32
N LYS A 326 17.35 27.56 -10.00
CA LYS A 326 18.76 27.78 -10.35
C LYS A 326 19.17 27.08 -11.65
N ALA A 327 18.35 26.18 -12.17
CA ALA A 327 18.71 25.30 -13.27
C ALA A 327 18.11 25.74 -14.59
N LYS A 328 18.82 25.44 -15.68
CA LYS A 328 18.29 25.54 -17.03
C LYS A 328 17.59 24.22 -17.39
N ILE A 329 16.26 24.24 -17.38
CA ILE A 329 15.43 23.09 -17.75
C ILE A 329 14.82 23.36 -19.13
N GLU A 330 15.10 22.47 -20.07
CA GLU A 330 14.59 22.56 -21.45
C GLU A 330 13.70 21.34 -21.71
N TYR A 331 12.43 21.57 -22.05
CA TYR A 331 11.53 20.49 -22.49
C TYR A 331 11.64 20.36 -24.01
N VAL A 332 11.77 19.12 -24.49
CA VAL A 332 11.79 18.83 -25.93
C VAL A 332 10.35 18.58 -26.35
N GLU A 333 9.76 19.53 -27.08
CA GLU A 333 8.43 19.34 -27.67
C GLU A 333 8.44 18.12 -28.60
N GLN A 334 7.37 17.32 -28.55
CA GLN A 334 7.13 16.35 -29.60
C GLN A 334 6.75 17.15 -30.85
N GLN A 335 7.53 17.03 -31.93
CA GLN A 335 7.03 17.44 -33.24
C GLN A 335 5.75 16.63 -33.47
N GLY A 336 4.61 17.32 -33.47
CA GLY A 336 3.31 16.69 -33.60
C GLY A 336 3.25 15.92 -34.92
N ALA A 337 2.71 14.71 -34.86
CA ALA A 337 2.09 14.11 -36.03
C ALA A 337 1.00 15.08 -36.50
N GLY A 338 1.29 15.83 -37.56
CA GLY A 338 0.33 16.71 -38.22
C GLY A 338 -0.93 15.93 -38.57
N HIS A 339 -2.07 16.58 -38.30
CA HIS A 339 -3.41 16.10 -38.61
C HIS A 339 -3.61 15.63 -40.05
#